data_AF-A0A382N5K6-F1
#
_entry.id   AF-A0A382N5K6-F1
#
_cell.length_a   1.000
_cell.length_b   1.000
_cell.length_c   1.000
_cell.angle_alpha   90.00
_cell.angle_beta   90.00
_cell.angle_gamma   90.00
#
_symmetry.space_group_name_H-M   'P 1'
#
loop_
_entity.id
_entity.type
_entity.pdbx_description
1 polymer ?
#
loop_
_entity_poly.entity_id
_entity_poly.type
_entity_poly.pdbx_seq_one_letter_code
_entity_poly.pdbx_strand_id
1 'polypeptide(L)'
;VSRELIKPEKKAGRPKGSRTALTAKVIDDILRHWKKNGANALNEMFEKDPSSYVRTIASLIPRDVKVQTDVNVSFIDAIKEIEQRTRLEAPVTVLEIEPSPVCRGSLPDHAGEVADGSSEIDSNE
;
A
#
# COMPACT_ATOMS: atom_id res chain seq x y z
N VAL A 1 -41.74 59.11 23.53
CA VAL A 1 -42.05 58.18 22.41
C VAL A 1 -40.99 57.07 22.42
N SER A 2 -41.26 56.01 23.18
CA SER A 2 -40.32 54.89 23.36
C SER A 2 -40.38 54.00 22.13
N ARG A 3 -39.28 53.91 21.38
CA ARG A 3 -39.16 52.93 20.29
C ARG A 3 -38.95 51.56 20.92
N GLU A 4 -39.99 50.73 20.91
CA GLU A 4 -39.82 49.32 21.20
C GLU A 4 -38.90 48.69 20.15
N LEU A 5 -37.85 48.02 20.64
CA LEU A 5 -36.93 47.22 19.84
C LEU A 5 -37.66 45.97 19.37
N ILE A 6 -38.20 46.02 18.15
CA ILE A 6 -38.73 44.85 17.45
C ILE A 6 -37.58 43.88 17.22
N LYS A 7 -37.53 42.81 18.03
CA LYS A 7 -36.62 41.67 17.82
C LYS A 7 -36.97 41.03 16.47
N PRO A 8 -36.02 40.85 15.55
CA PRO A 8 -36.31 40.16 14.31
C PRO A 8 -36.72 38.72 14.63
N GLU A 9 -37.95 38.37 14.27
CA GLU A 9 -38.46 37.01 14.31
C GLU A 9 -37.56 36.14 13.43
N LYS A 10 -36.81 35.21 14.05
CA LYS A 10 -36.00 34.23 13.31
C LYS A 10 -36.98 33.39 12.49
N LYS A 11 -37.04 33.64 11.18
CA LYS A 11 -37.82 32.84 10.22
C LYS A 11 -37.53 31.36 10.48
N ALA A 12 -38.58 30.61 10.81
CA ALA A 12 -38.55 29.21 11.16
C ALA A 12 -37.99 28.38 9.98
N GLY A 13 -36.71 28.05 10.06
CA GLY A 13 -36.02 27.13 9.17
C GLY A 13 -35.41 25.98 9.96
N ARG A 14 -35.10 24.86 9.30
CA ARG A 14 -34.42 23.71 9.92
C ARG A 14 -33.13 24.21 10.60
N PRO A 15 -32.87 23.89 11.88
CA PRO A 15 -31.73 24.46 12.60
C PRO A 15 -30.41 24.17 11.87
N LYS A 16 -29.51 25.15 11.87
CA LYS A 16 -28.17 25.01 11.29
C LYS A 16 -27.49 23.78 11.90
N GLY A 17 -26.97 22.88 11.05
CA GLY A 17 -26.32 21.64 11.49
C GLY A 17 -27.26 20.43 11.66
N SER A 18 -28.57 20.59 11.50
CA SER A 18 -29.54 19.48 11.55
C SER A 18 -29.27 18.34 10.55
N ARG A 19 -28.71 18.66 9.37
CA ARG A 19 -28.26 17.66 8.39
C ARG A 19 -27.09 16.85 8.96
N THR A 20 -26.06 17.53 9.45
CA THR A 20 -24.88 16.91 10.05
C THR A 20 -25.25 16.05 11.25
N ALA A 21 -26.15 16.55 12.12
CA ALA A 21 -26.64 15.81 13.28
C ALA A 21 -27.39 14.52 12.88
N LEU A 22 -28.21 14.59 11.82
CA LEU A 22 -28.88 13.40 11.30
C LEU A 22 -27.86 12.40 10.72
N THR A 23 -26.92 12.86 9.91
CA THR A 23 -25.88 12.01 9.34
C THR A 23 -25.07 11.30 10.42
N ALA A 24 -24.66 12.03 11.46
CA ALA A 24 -23.91 11.45 12.58
C ALA A 24 -24.71 10.36 13.30
N LYS A 25 -25.99 10.59 13.57
CA LYS A 25 -26.87 9.58 14.19
C LYS A 25 -27.03 8.34 13.32
N VAL A 26 -27.26 8.51 12.02
CA VAL A 26 -27.41 7.40 11.09
C VAL A 26 -26.14 6.55 11.03
N ILE A 27 -24.95 7.18 11.02
CA ILE A 27 -23.68 6.46 11.02
C ILE A 27 -23.51 5.68 12.34
N ASP A 28 -23.84 6.29 13.48
CA ASP A 28 -23.77 5.61 14.79
C ASP A 28 -24.72 4.40 14.84
N ASP A 29 -25.94 4.53 14.34
CA ASP A 29 -26.93 3.44 14.29
C ASP A 29 -26.45 2.28 13.41
N ILE A 30 -25.92 2.58 12.22
CA ILE A 30 -25.35 1.57 11.32
C ILE A 30 -24.17 0.86 11.98
N LEU A 31 -23.29 1.61 12.65
CA LEU A 31 -22.13 1.05 13.34
C LEU A 31 -22.55 0.16 14.52
N ARG A 32 -23.57 0.55 15.29
CA ARG A 32 -24.15 -0.29 16.35
C ARG A 32 -24.75 -1.58 15.80
N HIS A 33 -25.46 -1.50 14.67
CA HIS A 33 -26.01 -2.68 14.01
C HIS A 33 -24.88 -3.60 13.51
N TRP A 34 -23.86 -3.05 12.86
CA TRP A 34 -22.71 -3.81 12.36
C TRP A 34 -21.94 -4.51 13.49
N LYS A 35 -21.72 -3.83 14.63
CA LYS A 35 -21.06 -4.44 15.79
C LYS A 35 -21.78 -5.66 16.35
N LYS A 36 -23.11 -5.70 16.23
CA LYS A 36 -23.93 -6.82 16.74
C LYS A 36 -24.06 -7.94 15.71
N ASN A 37 -24.31 -7.59 14.44
CA ASN A 37 -24.76 -8.54 13.43
C ASN A 37 -23.77 -8.74 12.28
N GLY A 38 -22.70 -7.95 12.20
CA GLY A 38 -21.79 -7.92 11.05
C GLY A 38 -21.09 -9.25 10.79
N ALA A 39 -20.65 -9.95 11.84
CA ALA A 39 -20.04 -11.27 11.69
C ALA A 39 -21.02 -12.31 11.13
N ASN A 40 -22.26 -12.30 11.60
CA ASN A 40 -23.29 -13.20 11.08
C ASN A 40 -23.62 -12.89 9.61
N ALA A 41 -23.71 -11.61 9.25
CA ALA A 41 -23.93 -11.20 7.87
C ALA A 41 -22.78 -11.62 6.94
N LEU A 42 -21.53 -11.60 7.42
CA LEU A 42 -20.38 -12.11 6.67
C LEU A 42 -20.42 -13.63 6.48
N ASN A 43 -20.80 -14.38 7.51
CA ASN A 43 -20.96 -15.83 7.42
C ASN A 43 -22.08 -16.22 6.45
N GLU A 44 -23.23 -15.54 6.55
CA GLU A 44 -24.35 -15.74 5.64
C GLU A 44 -23.97 -15.40 4.18
N MET A 45 -23.20 -14.33 3.98
CA MET A 45 -22.67 -13.98 2.65
C MET A 45 -21.70 -15.04 2.14
N PHE A 46 -20.82 -15.59 2.98
CA PHE A 46 -19.92 -16.68 2.60
C PHE A 46 -20.67 -17.94 2.18
N GLU A 47 -21.75 -18.30 2.90
CA GLU A 47 -22.56 -19.49 2.60
C GLU A 47 -23.44 -19.32 1.36
N LYS A 48 -24.06 -18.14 1.17
CA LYS A 48 -25.04 -17.90 0.09
C LYS A 48 -24.40 -17.39 -1.20
N ASP A 49 -23.38 -16.54 -1.10
CA ASP A 49 -22.70 -15.94 -2.24
C ASP A 49 -21.20 -15.68 -1.96
N PRO A 50 -20.37 -16.74 -2.08
CA PRO A 50 -18.95 -16.63 -1.84
C PRO A 50 -18.25 -15.69 -2.83
N SER A 51 -18.82 -15.46 -4.02
CA SER A 51 -18.22 -14.56 -5.02
C SER A 51 -18.29 -13.10 -4.55
N SER A 52 -19.46 -12.67 -4.05
CA SER A 52 -19.62 -11.35 -3.45
C SER A 52 -18.79 -11.18 -2.18
N TYR A 53 -18.62 -12.25 -1.40
CA TYR A 53 -17.75 -12.25 -0.22
C TYR A 53 -16.30 -11.91 -0.58
N VAL A 54 -15.70 -12.65 -1.52
CA VAL A 54 -14.32 -12.43 -1.97
C VAL A 54 -14.17 -11.04 -2.60
N ARG A 55 -15.14 -10.58 -3.39
CA ARG A 55 -15.13 -9.24 -3.99
C ARG A 55 -15.17 -8.14 -2.92
N THR A 56 -15.93 -8.33 -1.86
CA THR A 56 -16.02 -7.38 -0.74
C THR A 56 -14.67 -7.27 -0.04
N ILE A 57 -14.02 -8.40 0.25
CA ILE A 57 -12.67 -8.42 0.85
C ILE A 57 -11.65 -7.77 -0.08
N ALA A 58 -11.65 -8.11 -1.36
CA ALA A 58 -10.76 -7.52 -2.35
C ALA A 58 -10.97 -6.00 -2.49
N SER A 59 -12.18 -5.49 -2.24
CA SER A 59 -12.47 -4.05 -2.29
C SER A 59 -11.89 -3.27 -1.10
N LEU A 60 -11.58 -3.93 0.01
CA LEU A 60 -10.91 -3.32 1.16
C LEU A 60 -9.44 -3.01 0.86
N ILE A 61 -8.85 -3.75 -0.08
CA ILE A 61 -7.47 -3.56 -0.51
C ILE A 61 -7.44 -2.38 -1.50
N PRO A 62 -6.70 -1.30 -1.20
CA PRO A 62 -6.55 -0.19 -2.14
C PRO A 62 -5.96 -0.69 -3.47
N ARG A 63 -6.64 -0.41 -4.58
CA ARG A 63 -6.17 -0.82 -5.92
C ARG A 63 -4.96 -0.02 -6.39
N ASP A 64 -4.93 1.26 -6.06
CA ASP A 64 -3.86 2.18 -6.44
C ASP A 64 -3.31 2.86 -5.18
N VAL A 65 -2.16 2.40 -4.71
CA VAL A 65 -1.41 3.11 -3.67
C VAL A 65 -0.63 4.24 -4.34
N LYS A 66 -1.28 5.39 -4.53
CA LYS A 66 -0.61 6.61 -4.99
C LYS A 66 0.18 7.19 -3.82
N VAL A 67 1.45 6.80 -3.71
CA VAL A 67 2.40 7.47 -2.82
C VAL A 67 2.71 8.83 -3.43
N GLN A 68 1.96 9.85 -3.00
CA GLN A 68 2.34 11.24 -3.26
C GLN A 68 3.48 11.55 -2.30
N THR A 69 4.71 11.26 -2.72
CA THR A 69 5.86 11.85 -2.05
C THR A 69 5.87 13.32 -2.47
N ASP A 70 5.34 14.18 -1.61
CA ASP A 70 5.61 15.62 -1.66
C ASP A 70 7.10 15.82 -1.34
N VAL A 71 7.99 15.40 -2.24
CA VAL A 71 9.40 15.74 -2.12
C VAL A 71 9.47 17.22 -2.41
N ASN A 72 9.60 18.01 -1.35
CA ASN A 72 9.85 19.43 -1.44
C ASN A 72 11.05 19.62 -2.39
N VAL A 73 10.82 20.23 -3.56
CA VAL A 73 11.84 20.40 -4.61
C VAL A 73 13.10 21.07 -4.03
N SER A 74 12.91 21.94 -3.04
CA SER A 74 13.98 22.59 -2.27
C SER A 74 14.95 21.62 -1.56
N PHE A 75 14.50 20.44 -1.13
CA PHE A 75 15.36 19.44 -0.50
C PHE A 75 16.19 18.66 -1.53
N ILE A 76 15.60 18.34 -2.69
CA ILE A 76 16.34 17.74 -3.82
C ILE A 76 17.41 18.70 -4.32
N ASP A 77 17.08 19.99 -4.43
CA ASP A 77 18.02 21.00 -4.88
C ASP A 77 19.16 21.22 -3.87
N ALA A 78 18.86 21.16 -2.56
CA ALA A 78 19.88 21.19 -1.53
C ALA A 78 20.81 19.96 -1.57
N ILE A 79 20.29 18.75 -1.85
CA ILE A 79 21.14 17.55 -1.99
C ILE A 79 22.02 17.65 -3.24
N LYS A 80 21.46 18.10 -4.38
CA LYS A 80 22.22 18.30 -5.62
C LYS A 80 23.35 19.32 -5.44
N GLU A 81 23.09 20.40 -4.70
CA GLU A 81 24.10 21.41 -4.36
C GLU A 81 25.22 20.82 -3.49
N ILE A 82 24.89 19.97 -2.51
CA ILE A 82 25.89 19.29 -1.67
C ILE A 82 26.78 18.38 -2.55
N GLU A 83 26.18 17.61 -3.46
CA GLU A 83 26.91 16.71 -4.36
C GLU A 83 27.86 17.46 -5.33
N GLN A 84 27.45 18.63 -5.81
CA GLN A 84 28.29 19.47 -6.68
C GLN A 84 29.48 20.07 -5.93
N ARG A 85 29.33 20.38 -4.63
CA ARG A 85 30.43 20.90 -3.81
C ARG A 85 31.46 19.82 -3.46
N THR A 86 31.05 18.56 -3.24
CA THR A 86 32.00 17.46 -2.99
C THR A 86 32.83 17.10 -4.22
N ARG A 87 32.40 17.47 -5.44
CA ARG A 87 33.14 17.19 -6.68
C ARG A 87 34.33 18.13 -6.93
N LEU A 88 34.40 19.27 -6.25
CA LEU A 88 35.46 20.27 -6.46
C LEU A 88 36.61 20.22 -5.44
N GLU A 89 36.49 19.44 -4.36
CA GLU A 89 37.53 19.35 -3.32
C GLU A 89 37.88 17.90 -2.94
N ALA A 90 38.28 17.10 -3.93
CA ALA A 90 39.01 15.88 -3.63
C ALA A 90 40.20 15.72 -4.58
N PRO A 91 41.44 16.07 -4.18
CA PRO A 91 42.58 15.31 -4.64
C PRO A 91 42.47 13.91 -4.02
N VAL A 92 41.69 13.03 -4.65
CA VAL A 92 41.91 11.60 -4.46
C VAL A 92 43.28 11.34 -5.07
N THR A 93 44.30 11.33 -4.23
CA THR A 93 45.57 10.71 -4.59
C THR A 93 45.26 9.26 -4.89
N VAL A 94 45.20 8.94 -6.17
CA VAL A 94 45.19 7.59 -6.68
C VAL A 94 46.53 6.99 -6.23
N LEU A 95 46.53 6.27 -5.11
CA LEU A 95 47.55 5.28 -4.88
C LEU A 95 47.28 4.20 -5.93
N GLU A 96 48.17 4.12 -6.93
CA GLU A 96 48.19 3.07 -7.94
C GLU A 96 48.13 1.71 -7.24
N ILE A 97 46.95 1.09 -7.28
CA ILE A 97 46.83 -0.33 -6.98
C ILE A 97 47.07 -1.03 -8.32
N GLU A 98 48.32 -1.43 -8.53
CA GLU A 98 48.69 -2.36 -9.59
C GLU A 98 47.78 -3.60 -9.52
N PRO A 99 47.02 -3.94 -10.58
CA PRO A 99 46.10 -5.06 -10.53
C PRO A 99 46.88 -6.38 -10.47
N SER A 100 46.77 -7.06 -9.32
CA SER A 100 47.30 -8.41 -9.11
C SER A 100 46.72 -9.40 -10.14
N PRO A 101 47.50 -10.38 -10.63
CA PRO A 101 47.09 -11.22 -11.75
C PRO A 101 45.93 -12.15 -11.39
N VAL A 102 44.97 -12.21 -12.31
CA VAL A 102 43.82 -13.14 -12.33
C VAL A 102 44.27 -14.58 -12.10
N CYS A 103 43.80 -15.20 -11.02
CA CYS A 103 43.90 -16.65 -10.84
C CYS A 103 42.96 -17.35 -11.82
N ARG A 104 43.54 -17.85 -12.93
CA ARG A 104 42.90 -18.74 -13.89
C ARG A 104 42.61 -20.08 -13.21
N GLY A 105 41.38 -20.26 -12.72
CA GLY A 105 40.90 -21.56 -12.27
C GLY A 105 40.90 -22.55 -13.44
N SER A 106 41.65 -23.63 -13.30
CA SER A 106 41.72 -24.75 -14.24
C SER A 106 40.48 -25.63 -14.06
N LEU A 107 39.79 -25.94 -15.16
CA LEU A 107 38.78 -26.98 -15.24
C LEU A 107 39.44 -28.36 -15.07
N PRO A 108 38.86 -29.29 -14.30
CA PRO A 108 39.07 -30.70 -14.52
C PRO A 108 37.94 -31.26 -15.40
N ASP A 109 38.35 -31.72 -16.58
CA ASP A 109 37.60 -32.59 -17.46
C ASP A 109 37.24 -33.91 -16.73
N HIS A 110 35.96 -34.25 -16.71
CA HIS A 110 35.49 -35.62 -16.50
C HIS A 110 34.35 -35.87 -17.47
N ALA A 111 34.73 -36.50 -18.58
CA ALA A 111 33.86 -37.24 -19.47
C ALA A 111 33.34 -38.52 -18.78
N GLY A 112 32.10 -38.90 -19.05
CA GLY A 112 31.50 -40.16 -18.60
C GLY A 112 29.98 -40.00 -18.55
N GLU A 113 29.27 -40.11 -19.67
CA GLU A 113 28.83 -41.35 -20.31
C GLU A 113 27.32 -41.50 -20.10
N VAL A 114 26.65 -41.63 -21.23
CA VAL A 114 25.21 -41.79 -21.40
C VAL A 114 24.77 -43.17 -20.92
N ALA A 115 23.62 -43.23 -20.25
CA ALA A 115 22.79 -44.44 -20.25
C ALA A 115 21.32 -44.05 -20.03
N ASP A 116 20.62 -43.99 -21.15
CA ASP A 116 19.19 -44.24 -21.27
C ASP A 116 18.84 -45.58 -20.62
N GLY A 117 17.72 -45.64 -19.91
CA GLY A 117 17.40 -46.77 -19.02
C GLY A 117 15.94 -46.77 -18.62
N SER A 118 15.07 -47.08 -19.58
CA SER A 118 13.71 -47.56 -19.36
C SER A 118 13.67 -48.64 -18.28
N SER A 119 12.75 -48.52 -17.32
CA SER A 119 12.27 -49.68 -16.55
C SER A 119 10.76 -49.65 -16.50
N GLU A 120 10.16 -50.46 -17.38
CA GLU A 120 8.92 -51.16 -17.09
C GLU A 120 9.09 -51.93 -15.78
N ILE A 121 8.16 -51.78 -14.84
CA ILE A 121 7.86 -52.83 -13.88
C ILE A 121 6.35 -53.07 -13.81
N ASP A 122 6.07 -54.36 -13.92
CA ASP A 122 4.83 -55.08 -14.00
C ASP A 122 4.14 -55.22 -12.62
N SER A 123 2.82 -55.42 -12.67
CA SER A 123 1.90 -56.11 -11.74
C SER A 123 2.22 -56.30 -10.24
N ASN A 124 1.28 -55.83 -9.41
CA ASN A 124 0.62 -56.48 -8.26
C ASN A 124 -0.29 -55.41 -7.62
N GLU A 125 -1.54 -55.59 -7.19
CA GLU A 125 -2.41 -56.72 -6.83
C GLU A 125 -3.87 -56.26 -7.00
#